data_AF-A0A2A2RGE2-F1
#
_entry.id   AF-A0A2A2RGE2-F1
#
_cell.length_a   1.000
_cell.length_b   1.000
_cell.length_c   1.000
_cell.angle_alpha   90.00
_cell.angle_beta   90.00
_cell.angle_gamma   90.00
#
_symmetry.space_group_name_H-M   'P 1'
#
loop_
_entity.id
_entity.type
_entity.pdbx_description
1 polymer ?
#
loop_
_entity_poly.entity_id
_entity_poly.type
_entity_poly.pdbx_seq_one_letter_code
_entity_poly.pdbx_strand_id
1 'polypeptide(L)'
;MLGGLSGAALAGTGPSASAQLSSQGYALRGNAFTNDHYLPHAGYYHAPYRAWYPHRYNHFDPQQQKYFHGGQWSPQPHQSFTNISEPLPRAVAAAVAAQPRPPVQHSTTRSGFGGTSHSWGGIGS
;
A
#
# COMPACT_ATOMS: atom_id res chain seq x y z
N MET A 1 8.80 34.23 11.90
CA MET A 1 9.65 33.08 12.27
C MET A 1 9.25 32.64 13.67
N LEU A 2 8.41 31.61 13.79
CA LEU A 2 8.05 30.97 15.04
C LEU A 2 8.15 29.46 14.79
N GLY A 3 9.18 28.86 15.38
CA GLY A 3 9.38 27.42 15.39
C GLY A 3 8.50 26.74 16.44
N GLY A 4 8.25 25.46 16.23
CA GLY A 4 7.59 24.58 17.18
C GLY A 4 7.86 23.14 16.79
N LEU A 5 8.66 22.47 17.60
CA LEU A 5 9.21 21.12 17.41
C LEU A 5 8.16 20.03 17.59
N SER A 6 8.46 18.89 16.97
CA SER A 6 7.84 17.57 17.01
C SER A 6 7.35 17.08 18.37
N GLY A 7 6.28 16.29 18.37
CA GLY A 7 5.87 15.51 19.54
C GLY A 7 4.60 14.69 19.33
N ALA A 8 4.72 13.51 18.72
CA ALA A 8 3.73 12.44 18.89
C ALA A 8 4.44 11.08 18.81
N ALA A 9 5.01 10.66 19.94
CA ALA A 9 5.31 9.27 20.19
C ALA A 9 3.99 8.58 20.61
N LEU A 10 3.43 7.76 19.73
CA LEU A 10 2.44 6.76 20.11
C LEU A 10 3.11 5.39 20.01
N ALA A 11 3.62 4.94 21.15
CA ALA A 11 3.97 3.55 21.38
C ALA A 11 2.67 2.72 21.38
N GLY A 12 2.42 2.00 20.30
CA GLY A 12 1.44 0.94 20.22
C GLY A 12 2.15 -0.39 20.08
N THR A 13 2.29 -1.13 21.17
CA THR A 13 2.75 -2.51 21.16
C THR A 13 1.60 -3.44 20.75
N GLY A 14 1.68 -3.96 19.51
CA GLY A 14 1.00 -5.19 19.05
C GLY A 14 0.04 -5.03 17.86
N PRO A 15 -0.08 -6.03 16.95
CA PRO A 15 0.74 -7.21 16.76
C PRO A 15 1.87 -6.96 15.75
N SER A 16 2.87 -7.83 15.80
CA SER A 16 3.94 -8.09 14.84
C SER A 16 3.72 -7.51 13.44
N ALA A 17 4.78 -6.97 12.84
CA ALA A 17 4.91 -6.56 11.43
C ALA A 17 4.66 -7.68 10.39
N SER A 18 3.94 -8.74 10.78
CA SER A 18 3.08 -9.57 9.97
C SER A 18 1.65 -9.00 9.98
N ALA A 19 1.51 -7.69 9.71
CA ALA A 19 0.26 -7.10 9.31
C ALA A 19 -0.11 -7.73 7.97
N GLN A 20 -0.82 -8.86 8.04
CA GLN A 20 -1.68 -9.44 7.03
C GLN A 20 -1.27 -9.01 5.61
N LEU A 21 -0.22 -9.64 5.06
CA LEU A 21 0.01 -9.53 3.61
C LEU A 21 -1.34 -9.89 2.99
N SER A 22 -1.98 -8.93 2.32
CA SER A 22 -3.19 -9.25 1.58
C SER A 22 -2.84 -10.34 0.57
N SER A 23 -3.84 -11.10 0.10
CA SER A 23 -3.64 -12.02 -1.04
C SER A 23 -2.86 -11.36 -2.19
N GLN A 24 -3.07 -10.05 -2.37
CA GLN A 24 -2.31 -9.19 -3.27
C GLN A 24 -0.81 -9.10 -2.92
N GLY A 25 -0.46 -8.84 -1.66
CA GLY A 25 0.93 -8.81 -1.21
C GLY A 25 1.65 -10.15 -1.39
N TYR A 26 0.92 -11.26 -1.22
CA TYR A 26 1.46 -12.58 -1.54
C TYR A 26 1.67 -12.77 -3.03
N ALA A 27 0.77 -12.28 -3.88
CA ALA A 27 0.93 -12.29 -5.34
C ALA A 27 2.09 -11.40 -5.84
N LEU A 28 2.61 -10.49 -5.02
CA LEU A 28 3.81 -9.69 -5.34
C LEU A 28 5.10 -10.35 -4.84
N ARG A 29 5.04 -11.20 -3.81
CA ARG A 29 6.21 -11.83 -3.20
C ARG A 29 6.52 -13.15 -3.88
N GLY A 30 7.78 -13.35 -4.28
CA GLY A 30 8.21 -14.59 -4.94
C GLY A 30 7.79 -14.70 -6.41
N ASN A 31 7.15 -13.66 -6.95
CA ASN A 31 6.92 -13.52 -8.38
C ASN A 31 7.95 -12.59 -8.99
N ALA A 32 8.48 -12.97 -10.15
CA ALA A 32 9.36 -12.13 -10.93
C ALA A 32 8.53 -11.29 -11.91
N PHE A 33 8.89 -10.01 -12.05
CA PHE A 33 8.21 -9.07 -12.93
C PHE A 33 9.19 -8.54 -13.96
N THR A 34 8.70 -8.33 -15.19
CA THR A 34 9.47 -7.70 -16.26
C THR A 34 9.47 -6.18 -16.12
N ASN A 35 10.42 -5.50 -16.79
CA ASN A 35 10.37 -4.05 -16.94
C ASN A 35 9.00 -3.61 -17.49
N ASP A 36 8.55 -2.46 -17.02
CA ASP A 36 7.28 -1.83 -17.36
C ASP A 36 6.02 -2.63 -16.98
N HIS A 37 6.14 -3.70 -16.18
CA HIS A 37 4.97 -4.35 -15.63
C HIS A 37 4.18 -3.36 -14.78
N TYR A 38 2.95 -3.06 -15.20
CA TYR A 38 2.11 -2.08 -14.55
C TYR A 38 1.30 -2.73 -13.43
N LEU A 39 1.43 -2.19 -12.22
CA LEU A 39 0.59 -2.52 -11.09
C LEU A 39 -0.29 -1.32 -10.74
N PRO A 40 -1.63 -1.47 -10.72
CA PRO A 40 -2.53 -0.40 -10.32
C PRO A 40 -2.12 0.21 -8.98
N HIS A 41 -2.18 1.53 -8.89
CA HIS A 41 -1.83 2.34 -7.71
C HIS A 41 -0.34 2.33 -7.30
N ALA A 42 0.49 1.40 -7.77
CA ALA A 42 1.93 1.38 -7.49
C ALA A 42 2.79 1.89 -8.67
N GLY A 43 2.31 1.76 -9.91
CA GLY A 43 2.99 2.24 -11.11
C GLY A 43 3.73 1.14 -11.88
N TYR A 44 4.82 1.51 -12.57
CA TYR A 44 5.59 0.64 -13.45
C TYR A 44 6.78 0.01 -12.73
N TYR A 45 6.92 -1.30 -12.86
CA TYR A 45 8.04 -2.03 -12.30
C TYR A 45 9.33 -1.78 -13.08
N HIS A 46 10.41 -1.47 -12.38
CA HIS A 46 11.75 -1.38 -12.95
C HIS A 46 12.60 -2.55 -12.44
N ALA A 47 12.85 -3.54 -13.30
CA ALA A 47 13.55 -4.77 -12.94
C ALA A 47 14.98 -4.54 -12.41
N PRO A 48 15.81 -3.63 -12.94
CA PRO A 48 17.14 -3.36 -12.37
C PRO A 48 17.10 -2.80 -10.93
N TYR A 49 16.02 -2.09 -10.59
CA TYR A 49 15.85 -1.44 -9.29
C TYR A 49 14.96 -2.23 -8.33
N ARG A 50 14.28 -3.26 -8.84
CA ARG A 50 13.43 -4.19 -8.08
C ARG A 50 12.32 -3.47 -7.30
N ALA A 51 11.75 -2.43 -7.91
CA ALA A 51 10.75 -1.54 -7.31
C ALA A 51 9.81 -0.92 -8.36
N TRP A 52 8.72 -0.30 -7.89
CA TRP A 52 7.71 0.36 -8.72
C TRP A 52 7.88 1.88 -8.72
N TYR A 53 7.60 2.51 -9.86
CA TYR A 53 7.77 3.94 -10.07
C TYR A 53 6.64 4.57 -10.91
N PRO A 54 6.45 5.90 -10.86
CA PRO A 54 5.35 6.56 -11.57
C PRO A 54 5.45 6.52 -13.10
N HIS A 55 6.67 6.51 -13.63
CA HIS A 55 6.92 6.44 -15.07
C HIS A 55 7.55 5.11 -15.45
N ARG A 56 7.38 4.74 -16.71
CA ARG A 56 8.04 3.58 -17.33
C ARG A 56 9.57 3.70 -17.28
N TYR A 57 10.23 2.55 -17.42
CA TYR A 57 11.68 2.47 -17.45
C TYR A 57 12.21 3.18 -18.70
N ASN A 58 13.12 4.13 -18.52
CA ASN A 58 13.63 5.01 -19.58
C ASN A 58 12.54 5.88 -20.25
N HIS A 59 11.51 6.28 -19.51
CA HIS A 59 10.55 7.28 -20.00
C HIS A 59 11.25 8.62 -20.28
N PHE A 60 11.11 9.15 -21.49
CA PHE A 60 11.70 10.43 -21.88
C PHE A 60 10.73 11.59 -21.62
N ASP A 61 11.19 12.60 -20.88
CA ASP A 61 10.49 13.88 -20.72
C ASP A 61 11.05 14.91 -21.72
N PRO A 62 10.24 15.37 -22.70
CA PRO A 62 10.67 16.33 -23.71
C PRO A 62 10.93 17.74 -23.14
N GLN A 63 10.36 18.11 -21.99
CA GLN A 63 10.58 19.43 -21.40
C GLN A 63 11.96 19.52 -20.76
N GLN A 64 12.36 18.47 -20.05
CA GLN A 64 13.66 18.41 -19.36
C GLN A 64 14.77 17.78 -20.21
N GLN A 65 14.41 17.15 -21.34
CA GLN A 65 15.29 16.33 -22.17
C GLN A 65 16.05 15.28 -21.36
N LYS A 66 15.34 14.59 -20.47
CA LYS A 66 15.90 13.56 -19.58
C LYS A 66 15.08 12.29 -19.61
N TYR A 67 15.72 11.20 -19.23
CA TYR A 67 15.14 9.87 -19.09
C TYR A 67 14.93 9.54 -17.62
N PHE A 68 13.73 9.10 -17.28
CA PHE A 68 13.40 8.62 -15.95
C PHE A 68 13.74 7.14 -15.81
N HIS A 69 14.46 6.78 -14.76
CA HIS A 69 14.74 5.40 -14.39
C HIS A 69 15.04 5.33 -12.89
N GLY A 70 14.60 4.27 -12.23
CA GLY A 70 14.90 4.03 -10.81
C GLY A 70 14.53 5.15 -9.83
N GLY A 71 13.64 6.07 -10.19
CA GLY A 71 13.29 7.22 -9.36
C GLY A 71 14.19 8.45 -9.57
N GLN A 72 15.01 8.46 -10.60
CA GLN A 72 15.96 9.53 -10.94
C GLN A 72 15.77 9.96 -12.40
N TRP A 73 16.25 11.16 -12.73
CA TRP A 73 16.25 11.72 -14.08
C TRP A 73 17.68 11.89 -14.59
N SER A 74 17.99 11.30 -15.73
CA SER A 74 19.34 11.32 -16.32
C SER A 74 19.34 11.83 -17.77
N PRO A 75 20.42 12.45 -18.27
CA PRO A 75 20.51 12.89 -19.67
C PRO A 75 20.51 11.74 -20.69
N GLN A 76 20.92 10.54 -20.26
CA GLN A 76 20.99 9.33 -21.10
C GLN A 76 20.09 8.24 -20.53
N PRO A 77 19.56 7.33 -21.38
CA PRO A 77 18.80 6.19 -20.90
C PRO A 77 19.69 5.24 -20.10
N HIS A 78 19.16 4.67 -19.02
CA HIS A 78 19.88 3.70 -18.22
C HIS A 78 19.93 2.35 -18.92
N GLN A 79 21.14 1.83 -19.11
CA GLN A 79 21.40 0.56 -19.79
C GLN A 79 21.60 -0.55 -18.76
N SER A 80 20.74 -1.57 -18.81
CA SER A 80 20.86 -2.76 -17.97
C SER A 80 20.31 -3.97 -18.72
N PHE A 81 20.99 -5.11 -18.57
CA PHE A 81 20.53 -6.39 -19.11
C PHE A 81 19.43 -7.03 -18.24
N THR A 82 19.23 -6.53 -17.01
CA THR A 82 18.21 -7.04 -16.10
C THR A 82 16.82 -6.59 -16.57
N ASN A 83 16.14 -7.46 -17.32
CA ASN A 83 14.79 -7.22 -17.80
C ASN A 83 13.70 -7.82 -16.91
N ILE A 84 14.04 -8.84 -16.11
CA ILE A 84 13.13 -9.53 -15.20
C ILE A 84 13.80 -9.70 -13.84
N SER A 85 13.08 -9.46 -12.75
CA SER A 85 13.59 -9.66 -11.39
C SER A 85 12.47 -9.74 -10.36
N GLU A 86 12.77 -10.30 -9.18
CA GLU A 86 11.86 -10.27 -8.04
C GLU A 86 11.96 -8.95 -7.26
N PRO A 87 10.82 -8.40 -6.80
CA PRO A 87 10.78 -7.14 -6.09
C PRO A 87 11.45 -7.24 -4.72
N LEU A 88 12.05 -6.14 -4.26
CA LEU A 88 12.55 -6.07 -2.89
C LEU A 88 11.39 -6.11 -1.89
N PRO A 89 11.58 -6.68 -0.68
CA PRO A 89 10.52 -6.73 0.33
C PRO A 89 9.91 -5.36 0.65
N ARG A 90 10.73 -4.31 0.71
CA ARG A 90 10.27 -2.92 0.91
C ARG A 90 9.38 -2.40 -0.22
N ALA A 91 9.65 -2.84 -1.45
CA ALA A 91 8.89 -2.43 -2.62
C ALA A 91 7.53 -3.13 -2.64
N VAL A 92 7.48 -4.41 -2.24
CA VAL A 92 6.21 -5.12 -2.01
C VAL A 92 5.37 -4.41 -0.96
N ALA A 93 5.97 -4.05 0.18
CA ALA A 93 5.27 -3.31 1.23
C ALA A 93 4.73 -1.96 0.74
N ALA A 94 5.52 -1.19 -0.02
CA ALA A 94 5.09 0.08 -0.61
C ALA A 94 3.94 -0.11 -1.61
N ALA A 95 4.02 -1.13 -2.47
CA ALA A 95 2.97 -1.43 -3.44
C ALA A 95 1.64 -1.86 -2.79
N VAL A 96 1.71 -2.64 -1.71
CA VAL A 96 0.54 -3.01 -0.90
C VAL A 96 -0.05 -1.78 -0.19
N ALA A 97 0.80 -0.92 0.37
CA ALA A 97 0.36 0.30 1.05
C ALA A 97 -0.27 1.33 0.09
N ALA A 98 0.13 1.32 -1.18
CA ALA A 98 -0.45 2.19 -2.21
C ALA A 98 -1.84 1.75 -2.68
N GLN A 99 -2.23 0.49 -2.43
CA GLN A 99 -3.57 0.02 -2.80
C GLN A 99 -4.64 0.78 -2.00
N PRO A 100 -5.77 1.14 -2.64
CA PRO A 100 -6.90 1.67 -1.91
C PRO A 100 -7.33 0.64 -0.87
N ARG A 101 -7.47 1.09 0.39
CA ARG A 101 -8.05 0.24 1.41
C ARG A 101 -9.47 -0.10 0.99
N PRO A 102 -9.88 -1.38 1.04
CA PRO A 102 -11.28 -1.70 0.83
C PRO A 102 -12.11 -0.86 1.80
N PRO A 103 -13.29 -0.36 1.38
CA PRO A 103 -14.17 0.35 2.28
C PRO A 103 -14.37 -0.55 3.50
N VAL A 104 -14.11 0.02 4.68
CA VAL A 104 -14.38 -0.68 5.93
C VAL A 104 -15.87 -0.97 5.87
N GLN A 105 -16.24 -2.22 5.60
CA GLN A 105 -17.61 -2.64 5.82
C GLN A 105 -17.76 -2.45 7.32
N HIS A 106 -18.45 -1.38 7.71
CA HIS A 106 -19.00 -1.28 9.05
C HIS A 106 -19.85 -2.53 9.18
N SER A 107 -19.29 -3.58 9.75
CA SER A 107 -20.09 -4.66 10.29
C SER A 107 -20.91 -3.95 11.35
N THR A 108 -22.12 -3.55 10.96
CA THR A 108 -23.17 -3.21 11.90
C THR A 108 -23.31 -4.46 12.74
N THR A 109 -22.53 -4.51 13.81
CA THR A 109 -22.71 -5.43 14.90
C THR A 109 -24.11 -5.10 15.35
N ARG A 110 -25.07 -5.94 14.95
CA ARG A 110 -26.45 -5.85 15.37
C ARG A 110 -26.51 -6.33 16.82
N SER A 111 -25.80 -5.64 17.72
CA SER A 111 -25.91 -5.81 19.15
C SER A 111 -27.19 -5.12 19.57
N GLY A 112 -28.32 -5.80 19.35
CA GLY A 112 -29.59 -5.49 19.99
C GLY A 112 -29.47 -5.80 21.48
N PHE A 113 -28.83 -4.92 22.23
CA PHE A 113 -29.10 -4.74 23.65
C PHE A 113 -30.11 -3.60 23.77
N GLY A 114 -31.36 -3.92 24.09
CA GLY A 114 -32.38 -2.89 24.33
C GLY A 114 -33.80 -3.40 24.15
N GLY A 115 -34.44 -3.72 25.28
CA GLY A 115 -35.85 -4.11 25.34
C GLY A 115 -36.26 -4.45 26.77
N THR A 116 -36.30 -3.44 27.62
CA THR A 116 -36.76 -3.46 29.00
C THR A 116 -38.23 -3.87 29.16
N SER A 117 -38.48 -4.73 30.15
CA SER A 117 -39.57 -4.70 31.15
C SER A 117 -41.03 -4.50 30.72
N HIS A 118 -41.84 -5.56 30.86
CA HIS A 118 -43.19 -5.43 31.39
C HIS A 118 -43.43 -6.49 32.49
N SER A 119 -43.39 -6.00 33.73
CA SER A 119 -44.03 -6.61 34.89
C SER A 119 -45.53 -6.41 34.77
N TRP A 120 -46.32 -7.48 34.88
CA TRP A 120 -47.73 -7.41 35.23
C TRP A 120 -47.97 -8.31 36.44
N GLY A 121 -48.00 -7.68 37.62
CA GLY A 121 -48.64 -8.21 38.81
C GLY A 121 -50.16 -8.20 38.65
N GLY A 122 -50.84 -9.15 39.30
CA GLY A 122 -52.22 -9.53 39.03
C GLY A 122 -53.31 -8.76 39.78
N ILE A 123 -54.56 -9.23 39.59
CA ILE A 123 -55.73 -9.24 40.48
C ILE A 123 -56.80 -10.05 39.69
N GLY A 124 -57.50 -11.08 40.18
CA GLY A 124 -58.28 -11.15 41.40
C GLY A 124 -59.75 -10.81 41.07
N SER A 125 -60.57 -11.83 40.76
CA SER A 125 -62.01 -11.99 41.06
C SER A 125 -62.54 -13.27 40.42
#